data_AF-A0A109J4P1-F1
#
_entry.id   AF-A0A109J4P1-F1
#
_cell.length_a   1.000
_cell.length_b   1.000
_cell.length_c   1.000
_cell.angle_alpha   90.00
_cell.angle_beta   90.00
_cell.angle_gamma   90.00
#
_symmetry.space_group_name_H-M   'P 1'
#
loop_
_entity.id
_entity.type
_entity.pdbx_description
1 polymer ?
#
loop_
_entity_poly.entity_id
_entity_poly.type
_entity_poly.pdbx_seq_one_letter_code
_entity_poly.pdbx_strand_id
1 'polypeptide(L)'
;MAAPQLSVRSSKARDLAHRLARRENRSIAEVVERALEAYETREAGREPAASFYRRVNAQAATDIDLDSIIRESRRPHQGIEL
;
A
#
# COMPACT_ATOMS: atom_id res chain seq x y z
N MET A 1 29.11 21.81 3.06
CA MET A 1 28.67 21.55 1.67
C MET A 1 27.16 21.75 1.62
N ALA A 2 26.65 22.61 0.74
CA ALA A 2 25.20 22.80 0.61
C ALA A 2 24.59 21.55 -0.02
N ALA A 3 23.62 20.92 0.65
CA ALA A 3 22.89 19.79 0.08
C ALA A 3 22.20 20.24 -1.23
N PRO A 4 22.14 19.37 -2.25
CA PRO A 4 21.45 19.68 -3.50
C PRO A 4 19.98 19.98 -3.20
N GLN A 5 19.55 21.21 -3.49
CA GLN A 5 18.15 21.61 -3.32
C GLN A 5 17.30 21.06 -4.47
N LEU A 6 16.21 20.39 -4.14
CA LEU A 6 15.25 19.90 -5.13
C LEU A 6 14.54 21.09 -5.80
N SER A 7 14.73 21.24 -7.11
CA SER A 7 14.05 22.29 -7.89
C SER A 7 12.73 21.78 -8.48
N VAL A 8 11.61 22.26 -7.95
CA VAL A 8 10.27 21.96 -8.49
C VAL A 8 10.01 22.86 -9.70
N ARG A 9 10.06 22.29 -10.91
CA ARG A 9 9.85 23.03 -12.17
C ARG A 9 8.37 23.29 -12.48
N SER A 10 7.50 22.34 -12.17
CA SER A 10 6.06 22.46 -12.40
C SER A 10 5.43 23.53 -11.50
N SER A 11 4.70 24.49 -12.08
CA SER A 11 3.94 25.50 -11.35
C SER A 11 2.92 24.86 -10.41
N LYS A 12 2.17 23.86 -10.89
CA LYS A 12 1.20 23.11 -10.10
C LYS A 12 1.82 22.44 -8.87
N ALA A 13 2.99 21.83 -9.02
CA ALA A 13 3.68 21.16 -7.91
C ALA A 13 4.19 22.18 -6.88
N ARG A 14 4.66 23.35 -7.34
CA ARG A 14 5.06 24.46 -6.46
C ARG A 14 3.89 24.99 -5.65
N ASP A 15 2.75 25.22 -6.30
CA ASP A 15 1.54 25.72 -5.62
C ASP A 15 1.02 24.72 -4.58
N LEU A 16 1.08 23.42 -4.88
CA LEU A 16 0.72 22.36 -3.95
C LEU A 16 1.65 22.36 -2.72
N ALA A 17 2.96 22.42 -2.95
CA ALA A 17 3.95 22.43 -1.89
C ALA A 17 3.81 23.66 -0.97
N HIS A 18 3.60 24.85 -1.55
CA HIS A 18 3.33 26.06 -0.77
C HIS A 18 2.05 25.95 0.07
N ARG A 19 0.97 25.40 -0.51
CA ARG A 19 -0.31 25.25 0.20
C ARG A 19 -0.19 24.29 1.39
N LEU A 20 0.49 23.17 1.20
CA LEU A 20 0.72 22.17 2.24
C LEU A 20 1.65 22.71 3.33
N ALA A 21 2.75 23.37 2.96
CA ALA A 21 3.67 24.01 3.90
C ALA A 21 2.96 25.03 4.80
N ARG A 22 2.08 25.87 4.23
CA ARG A 22 1.27 26.82 5.00
C ARG A 22 0.29 26.14 5.96
N ARG A 23 -0.38 25.07 5.52
CA ARG A 23 -1.36 24.35 6.33
C ARG A 23 -0.71 23.62 7.52
N GLU A 24 0.49 23.08 7.30
CA GLU A 24 1.16 22.24 8.28
C GLU A 24 2.22 22.98 9.11
N ASN A 25 2.39 24.29 8.86
CA ASN A 25 3.39 25.14 9.48
C ASN A 25 4.81 24.54 9.40
N ARG A 26 5.19 24.08 8.21
CA ARG A 26 6.44 23.38 7.91
C ARG A 26 7.17 24.02 6.75
N SER A 27 8.46 23.72 6.61
CA SER A 27 9.21 24.13 5.43
C SER A 27 8.74 23.36 4.19
N ILE A 28 8.91 23.99 3.02
CA ILE A 28 8.58 23.35 1.73
C ILE A 28 9.42 22.09 1.52
N ALA A 29 10.69 22.11 1.95
CA ALA A 29 11.60 20.97 1.84
C ALA A 29 11.06 19.76 2.62
N GLU A 30 10.73 19.93 3.90
CA GLU A 30 10.19 18.85 4.74
C GLU A 30 8.88 18.27 4.19
N VAL A 31 8.01 19.13 3.64
CA VAL A 31 6.75 18.67 3.04
C VAL A 31 7.02 17.80 1.82
N VAL A 32 7.95 18.21 0.96
CA VAL A 32 8.27 17.47 -0.26
C VAL A 32 8.98 16.16 0.07
N GLU A 33 9.93 16.16 1.00
CA GLU A 33 10.62 14.94 1.46
C GLU A 33 9.63 13.92 2.00
N ARG A 34 8.76 14.33 2.94
CA ARG A 34 7.72 13.44 3.50
C ARG A 34 6.72 12.96 2.45
N ALA A 35 6.38 13.81 1.48
CA ALA A 35 5.49 13.41 0.39
C ALA A 35 6.14 12.35 -0.51
N LEU A 36 7.43 12.47 -0.79
CA LEU A 36 8.19 11.49 -1.57
C LEU A 36 8.36 10.17 -0.79
N GLU A 37 8.70 10.22 0.49
CA GLU A 37 8.76 9.02 1.36
C GLU A 37 7.40 8.30 1.42
N ALA A 38 6.31 9.06 1.55
CA ALA A 38 4.96 8.51 1.55
C ALA A 38 4.60 7.90 0.19
N TYR A 39 5.00 8.53 -0.91
CA TYR A 39 4.81 7.98 -2.26
C TYR A 39 5.60 6.69 -2.44
N GLU A 40 6.87 6.65 -2.02
CA GLU A 40 7.72 5.46 -2.09
C GLU A 40 7.09 4.30 -1.30
N THR A 41 6.66 4.55 -0.07
CA THR A 41 6.01 3.56 0.81
C THR A 41 4.69 3.02 0.22
N ARG A 42 3.95 3.87 -0.49
CA ARG A 42 2.66 3.50 -1.08
C ARG A 42 2.81 2.79 -2.42
N GLU A 43 3.65 3.33 -3.30
CA GLU A 43 3.67 3.01 -4.73
C GLU A 43 4.94 2.28 -5.18
N ALA A 44 6.10 2.58 -4.58
CA ALA A 44 7.38 2.05 -5.08
C ALA A 44 7.86 0.79 -4.35
N GLY A 45 7.46 0.59 -3.09
CA GLY A 45 7.84 -0.57 -2.28
C GLY A 45 6.79 -1.68 -2.19
N ARG A 46 5.60 -1.49 -2.77
CA ARG A 46 4.52 -2.47 -2.70
C ARG A 46 4.42 -3.28 -3.97
N GLU A 47 4.46 -4.60 -3.83
CA GLU A 47 4.12 -5.50 -4.91
C GLU A 47 2.64 -5.28 -5.30
N PRO A 48 2.32 -5.11 -6.59
CA PRO A 48 0.94 -5.04 -7.04
C PRO A 48 0.16 -6.28 -6.56
N ALA A 49 -1.07 -6.10 -6.09
CA ALA A 49 -1.87 -7.19 -5.52
C ALA A 49 -1.93 -8.43 -6.45
N ALA A 50 -2.06 -8.21 -7.76
CA ALA A 50 -2.05 -9.29 -8.74
C ALA A 50 -0.71 -10.05 -8.84
N SER A 51 0.42 -9.37 -8.65
CA SER A 51 1.74 -10.01 -8.58
C SER A 51 1.92 -10.74 -7.25
N PHE A 52 1.48 -10.14 -6.15
CA PHE A 52 1.47 -10.76 -4.82
C PHE A 52 0.66 -12.07 -4.82
N TYR A 53 -0.59 -12.06 -5.28
CA TYR A 53 -1.42 -13.25 -5.32
C TYR A 53 -0.87 -14.32 -6.27
N ARG A 54 -0.27 -13.93 -7.42
CA ARG A 54 0.41 -14.89 -8.30
C ARG A 54 1.62 -15.53 -7.63
N ARG A 55 2.46 -14.73 -6.95
CA ARG A 55 3.63 -15.23 -6.24
C ARG A 55 3.24 -16.12 -5.06
N VAL A 56 2.25 -15.71 -4.26
CA VAL A 56 1.71 -16.52 -3.18
C VAL A 56 1.10 -17.81 -3.72
N ASN A 57 0.30 -17.75 -4.79
CA ASN A 57 -0.24 -18.94 -5.41
C ASN A 57 0.84 -19.84 -6.04
N ALA A 58 1.96 -19.29 -6.51
CA ALA A 58 3.07 -20.10 -7.03
C ALA A 58 3.94 -20.71 -5.91
N GLN A 59 4.12 -20.00 -4.80
CA GLN A 59 4.94 -20.44 -3.65
C GLN A 59 4.17 -21.34 -2.69
N ALA A 60 2.89 -21.04 -2.52
CA ALA A 60 1.94 -21.73 -1.67
C ALA A 60 0.79 -22.28 -2.52
N ALA A 61 1.08 -22.71 -3.75
CA ALA A 61 0.26 -23.71 -4.45
C ALA A 61 0.23 -24.93 -3.56
N THR A 62 -0.60 -24.89 -2.55
CA THR A 62 -0.95 -26.07 -1.80
C THR A 62 -1.73 -26.92 -2.78
N ASP A 63 -1.30 -28.16 -2.98
CA ASP A 63 -2.07 -29.27 -3.58
C ASP A 63 -3.33 -29.61 -2.74
N ILE A 64 -3.87 -28.61 -2.05
CA ILE A 64 -5.01 -28.69 -1.18
C ILE A 64 -6.23 -28.42 -2.04
N ASP A 65 -6.95 -29.50 -2.31
CA ASP A 65 -8.31 -29.45 -2.79
C ASP A 65 -9.23 -28.91 -1.67
N LEU A 66 -9.44 -27.59 -1.69
CA LEU A 66 -10.32 -26.90 -0.75
C LEU A 66 -11.76 -27.44 -0.81
N ASP A 67 -12.24 -27.85 -1.98
CA ASP A 67 -13.58 -28.42 -2.13
C ASP A 67 -13.69 -29.76 -1.39
N SER A 68 -12.65 -30.60 -1.46
CA SER A 68 -12.57 -31.85 -0.69
C SER A 68 -12.56 -31.58 0.82
N ILE A 69 -11.70 -30.66 1.30
CA ILE A 69 -11.63 -30.32 2.74
C ILE A 69 -12.94 -29.73 3.25
N ILE A 70 -13.59 -28.85 2.48
CA ILE A 70 -14.87 -28.25 2.86
C ILE A 70 -15.95 -29.32 2.97
N ARG A 71 -15.98 -30.30 2.05
CA ARG A 71 -16.94 -31.42 2.11
C ARG A 71 -16.71 -32.30 3.33
N GLU A 72 -15.47 -32.64 3.64
CA GLU A 72 -15.11 -33.45 4.81
C GLU A 72 -15.39 -32.73 6.15
N SER A 73 -15.08 -31.43 6.20
CA SER A 73 -15.17 -30.64 7.43
C SER A 73 -16.58 -30.11 7.71
N ARG A 74 -17.48 -30.14 6.73
CA ARG A 74 -18.85 -29.63 6.88
C ARG A 74 -19.65 -30.55 7.81
N ARG A 75 -19.82 -30.12 9.06
CA ARG A 75 -20.77 -30.73 10.01
C ARG A 75 -22.10 -29.98 9.96
N PRO A 76 -23.24 -30.67 9.81
CA PRO A 76 -24.55 -30.04 9.96
C PRO A 76 -24.65 -29.43 11.35
N HIS A 77 -24.87 -28.12 11.44
CA HIS A 77 -25.22 -27.49 12.70
C HIS A 77 -26.67 -27.88 13.01
N GLN A 78 -26.91 -28.57 14.12
CA GLN A 78 -28.22 -29.10 14.54
C GLN A 78 -29.22 -28.02 14.98
N GLY A 79 -28.99 -26.75 14.61
CA GLY A 79 -29.75 -25.62 15.13
C GLY A 79 -29.64 -25.47 16.65
N ILE A 80 -30.47 -24.59 17.22
CA ILE A 80 -30.68 -24.46 18.67
C ILE A 80 -31.90 -25.32 18.98
N GLU A 81 -31.84 -26.16 20.02
CA GLU A 81 -33.02 -26.87 20.51
C GLU A 81 -33.99 -25.83 21.11
N LEU A 82 -35.15 -25.66 20.48
CA LEU A 82 -36.23 -24.75 20.89
C LEU A 82 -37.30 -25.49 21.69
#